data_AF-A0A497JX16-F1
#
_entry.id   AF-A0A497JX16-F1
#
_cell.length_a   1.000
_cell.length_b   1.000
_cell.length_c   1.000
_cell.angle_alpha   90.00
_cell.angle_beta   90.00
_cell.angle_gamma   90.00
#
_symmetry.space_group_name_H-M   'P 1'
#
loop_
_entity.id
_entity.type
_entity.pdbx_description
1 polymer ?
#
loop_
_entity_poly.entity_id
_entity_poly.type
_entity_poly.pdbx_seq_one_letter_code
_entity_poly.pdbx_strand_id
1 'polypeptide(L)'
;MVQCAHNARQHDPRFKRFYDRYHKRRGKGKALVAVAARAMISIIYIMLRDNAPYRGQIVEMTTRKLKRVKYRASVGLQTLLGTALALCGRTFSIGVY
;
A
#
# COMPACT_ATOMS: atom_id res chain seq x y z
N MET A 1 -10.69 2.15 2.14
CA MET A 1 -10.85 0.93 1.29
C MET A 1 -11.51 1.19 -0.07
N VAL A 2 -12.52 2.07 -0.15
CA VAL A 2 -13.23 2.42 -1.41
C VAL A 2 -12.27 2.91 -2.51
N GLN A 3 -11.32 3.79 -2.18
CA GLN A 3 -10.32 4.29 -3.14
C GLN A 3 -9.41 3.17 -3.67
N CYS A 4 -9.02 2.21 -2.82
CA CYS A 4 -8.23 1.05 -3.23
C CYS A 4 -9.00 0.19 -4.24
N ALA A 5 -10.29 -0.06 -3.99
CA ALA A 5 -11.14 -0.81 -4.91
C ALA A 5 -11.38 -0.07 -6.23
N HIS A 6 -11.51 1.27 -6.19
CA HIS A 6 -11.62 2.10 -7.38
C HIS A 6 -10.36 2.05 -8.26
N ASN A 7 -9.19 1.93 -7.65
CA ASN A 7 -7.93 1.78 -8.37
C ASN A 7 -7.76 0.34 -8.89
N ALA A 8 -8.04 -0.65 -8.03
CA ALA A 8 -7.93 -2.07 -8.37
C ALA A 8 -8.83 -2.48 -9.56
N ARG A 9 -10.06 -1.93 -9.68
CA ARG A 9 -10.93 -2.20 -10.83
C ARG A 9 -10.38 -1.71 -12.18
N GLN A 10 -9.46 -0.73 -12.17
CA GLN A 10 -8.90 -0.15 -13.40
C GLN A 10 -7.74 -0.98 -13.92
N HIS A 11 -6.96 -1.58 -13.01
CA HIS A 11 -5.76 -2.31 -13.36
C HIS A 11 -5.97 -3.83 -13.43
N ASP A 12 -6.95 -4.38 -12.71
CA ASP A 12 -7.21 -5.82 -12.69
C ASP A 12 -8.54 -6.16 -13.41
N PRO A 13 -8.51 -6.93 -14.50
CA PRO A 13 -9.71 -7.30 -15.25
C PRO A 13 -10.68 -8.18 -14.45
N ARG A 14 -10.21 -8.92 -13.44
CA ARG A 14 -11.07 -9.73 -12.57
C ARG A 14 -11.96 -8.82 -11.74
N PHE A 15 -11.39 -7.81 -11.09
CA PHE A 15 -12.17 -6.83 -10.32
C PHE A 15 -13.12 -6.04 -11.21
N LYS A 16 -12.72 -5.72 -12.44
CA LYS A 16 -13.61 -5.10 -13.43
C LYS A 16 -14.85 -5.95 -13.72
N ARG A 17 -14.69 -7.25 -13.98
CA ARG A 17 -15.82 -8.17 -14.23
C ARG A 17 -16.77 -8.25 -13.02
N PHE A 18 -16.24 -8.30 -11.80
CA PHE A 18 -17.07 -8.25 -10.59
C PHE A 18 -17.83 -6.92 -10.48
N TYR A 19 -17.14 -5.81 -10.69
CA TYR A 19 -17.71 -4.48 -10.65
C TYR A 19 -18.85 -4.33 -11.66
N ASP A 20 -18.63 -4.71 -12.92
CA ASP A 20 -19.62 -4.57 -14.01
C ASP A 20 -20.91 -5.37 -13.69
N ARG A 21 -20.78 -6.57 -13.09
CA ARG A 21 -21.94 -7.37 -12.66
C ARG A 21 -22.78 -6.68 -11.57
N TYR A 22 -22.13 -6.09 -10.57
CA TYR A 22 -22.85 -5.39 -9.50
C TYR A 22 -23.37 -4.03 -9.94
N HIS A 23 -22.63 -3.34 -10.83
CA HIS A 23 -23.06 -2.06 -11.39
C HIS A 23 -24.37 -2.21 -12.13
N LYS A 24 -24.50 -3.24 -12.97
CA LYS A 24 -25.75 -3.53 -13.72
C LYS A 24 -26.96 -3.75 -12.81
N ARG A 25 -26.78 -4.26 -11.58
CA ARG A 25 -27.88 -4.63 -10.67
C ARG A 25 -28.24 -3.57 -9.63
N ARG A 26 -27.26 -2.81 -9.13
CA ARG A 26 -27.42 -2.00 -7.90
C ARG A 26 -26.87 -0.58 -8.01
N GLY A 27 -26.30 -0.21 -9.16
CA GLY A 27 -25.69 1.11 -9.39
C GLY A 27 -24.24 1.25 -8.87
N LYS A 28 -23.60 2.37 -9.26
CA LYS A 28 -22.17 2.64 -9.11
C LYS A 28 -21.64 2.51 -7.67
N GLY A 29 -22.29 3.18 -6.71
CA GLY A 29 -21.82 3.22 -5.31
C GLY A 29 -21.86 1.86 -4.63
N LYS A 30 -22.98 1.14 -4.76
CA LYS A 30 -23.15 -0.21 -4.19
C LYS A 30 -22.23 -1.23 -4.84
N ALA A 31 -21.94 -1.09 -6.13
CA ALA A 31 -20.99 -1.95 -6.82
C ALA A 31 -19.55 -1.78 -6.30
N LEU A 32 -19.14 -0.55 -5.99
CA LEU A 32 -17.80 -0.26 -5.51
C LEU A 32 -17.57 -0.81 -4.09
N VAL A 33 -18.57 -0.65 -3.21
CA VAL A 33 -18.56 -1.25 -1.87
C VAL A 33 -18.57 -2.77 -1.94
N ALA A 34 -19.36 -3.37 -2.83
CA ALA A 34 -19.39 -4.83 -3.02
C ALA A 34 -18.02 -5.38 -3.47
N VAL A 35 -17.32 -4.71 -4.38
CA VAL A 35 -15.97 -5.11 -4.82
C VAL A 35 -14.97 -4.97 -3.68
N ALA A 36 -15.00 -3.87 -2.94
CA ALA A 36 -14.11 -3.61 -1.82
C ALA A 36 -14.29 -4.64 -0.68
N ALA A 37 -15.51 -4.82 -0.21
CA ALA A 37 -15.78 -5.65 0.96
C ALA A 37 -15.79 -7.15 0.64
N ARG A 38 -16.33 -7.55 -0.52
CA ARG A 38 -16.55 -8.97 -0.79
C ARG A 38 -15.39 -9.61 -1.54
N ALA A 39 -14.90 -8.95 -2.58
CA ALA A 39 -13.86 -9.51 -3.44
C ALA A 39 -12.45 -9.25 -2.88
N MET A 40 -12.13 -8.00 -2.52
CA MET A 40 -10.78 -7.69 -2.02
C MET A 40 -10.51 -8.33 -0.66
N ILE A 41 -11.43 -8.24 0.31
CA ILE A 41 -11.22 -8.86 1.64
C ILE A 41 -11.01 -10.36 1.52
N SER A 42 -11.82 -11.07 0.72
CA SER A 42 -11.65 -12.52 0.54
C SER A 42 -10.28 -12.87 -0.03
N ILE A 43 -9.78 -12.10 -1.00
CA ILE A 43 -8.45 -12.36 -1.57
C ILE A 43 -7.35 -12.04 -0.56
N ILE A 44 -7.46 -10.92 0.15
CA ILE A 44 -6.50 -10.55 1.21
C ILE A 44 -6.46 -11.62 2.30
N TYR A 45 -7.62 -12.12 2.72
CA TYR A 45 -7.72 -13.19 3.72
C TYR A 45 -7.03 -14.47 3.25
N ILE A 46 -7.28 -14.92 2.01
CA ILE A 46 -6.63 -16.11 1.44
C ILE A 46 -5.11 -15.90 1.34
N MET A 47 -4.67 -14.73 0.88
CA MET A 47 -3.24 -14.41 0.80
C MET A 47 -2.56 -14.45 2.17
N LEU A 48 -3.21 -13.93 3.22
CA LEU A 48 -2.67 -13.91 4.57
C LEU A 48 -2.71 -15.30 5.22
N ARG A 49 -3.78 -16.07 5.00
CA ARG A 49 -3.95 -17.42 5.55
C ARG A 49 -2.93 -18.40 4.96
N ASP A 50 -2.79 -18.39 3.63
CA ASP A 50 -1.98 -19.38 2.91
C ASP A 50 -0.54 -18.87 2.65
N ASN A 51 -0.23 -17.64 3.08
CA ASN A 51 1.01 -16.91 2.78
C ASN A 51 1.36 -16.93 1.27
N ALA A 52 0.33 -16.97 0.43
CA ALA A 52 0.46 -17.13 -1.00
C ALA A 52 0.56 -15.77 -1.70
N PRO A 53 1.38 -15.65 -2.76
CA PRO A 53 1.49 -14.41 -3.52
C PRO A 53 0.16 -14.06 -4.22
N TYR A 54 -0.08 -12.77 -4.43
CA TYR A 54 -1.26 -12.32 -5.16
C TYR A 54 -1.24 -12.87 -6.58
N ARG A 55 -2.33 -13.49 -7.04
CA ARG A 55 -2.37 -14.15 -8.36
C ARG A 55 -2.09 -13.21 -9.54
N GLY A 56 -2.45 -11.93 -9.42
CA GLY A 56 -2.17 -10.91 -10.43
C GLY A 56 -0.85 -10.17 -10.21
N GLN A 57 0.06 -10.72 -9.39
CA GLN A 57 1.32 -10.08 -9.07
C GLN A 57 2.23 -10.03 -10.30
N ILE A 58 2.65 -8.81 -10.63
CA ILE A 58 3.76 -8.58 -11.55
C ILE A 58 5.02 -8.48 -10.70
N VAL A 59 5.86 -9.53 -10.76
CA VAL A 59 7.04 -9.68 -9.89
C VAL A 59 7.99 -8.50 -10.04
N GLU A 60 8.25 -8.05 -11.27
CA GLU A 60 9.12 -6.90 -11.53
C GLU A 60 8.65 -5.60 -10.86
N MET A 61 7.36 -5.28 -10.96
CA MET A 61 6.83 -4.06 -10.33
C MET A 61 6.88 -4.18 -8.81
N THR A 62 6.68 -5.39 -8.28
CA THR A 62 6.80 -5.65 -6.85
C THR A 62 8.23 -5.40 -6.37
N THR A 63 9.22 -5.98 -7.03
CA THR A 63 10.63 -5.83 -6.65
C THR A 63 11.09 -4.39 -6.77
N ARG A 64 10.71 -3.68 -7.84
CA ARG A 64 11.01 -2.24 -8.02
C ARG A 64 10.39 -1.39 -6.91
N LYS A 65 9.13 -1.63 -6.55
CA LYS A 65 8.47 -0.92 -5.43
C LYS A 65 9.15 -1.23 -4.09
N LEU A 66 9.45 -2.50 -3.82
CA LEU A 66 10.14 -2.91 -2.59
C LEU A 66 11.51 -2.25 -2.45
N LYS A 67 12.32 -2.22 -3.52
CA LYS A 67 13.62 -1.51 -3.52
C LYS A 67 13.45 -0.04 -3.17
N ARG A 68 12.46 0.63 -3.76
CA ARG A 68 12.18 2.05 -3.49
C ARG A 68 11.75 2.31 -2.05
N VAL A 69 10.89 1.45 -1.49
CA VAL A 69 10.43 1.58 -0.09
C VAL A 69 11.60 1.37 0.87
N LYS A 70 12.41 0.32 0.65
CA LYS A 70 13.62 0.07 1.45
C LYS A 70 14.60 1.24 1.41
N TYR A 71 14.83 1.80 0.22
CA TYR A 71 15.69 2.97 0.05
C TYR A 71 15.15 4.19 0.82
N ARG A 72 13.84 4.47 0.74
CA ARG A 72 13.25 5.58 1.49
C ARG A 72 13.37 5.39 3.01
N ALA A 73 13.19 4.16 3.48
CA ALA A 73 13.37 3.83 4.89
C ALA A 73 14.82 4.02 5.35
N SER A 74 15.81 3.62 4.54
CA SER A 74 17.23 3.81 4.87
C SER A 74 17.63 5.29 4.89
N VAL A 75 17.15 6.08 3.92
CA VAL A 75 17.41 7.53 3.89
C VAL A 75 16.77 8.22 5.10
N GLY A 76 15.53 7.85 5.44
CA GLY A 76 14.84 8.38 6.62
C GLY A 76 15.54 8.07 7.93
N LEU A 77 16.11 6.87 8.08
CA LEU A 77 16.91 6.51 9.26
C LEU A 77 18.20 7.35 9.34
N GLN A 78 18.88 7.54 8.22
CA GLN A 78 20.11 8.32 8.16
C GLN A 78 19.88 9.80 8.47
N THR A 79 18.78 10.39 7.96
CA THR A 79 18.44 11.77 8.28
C THR A 79 18.06 11.95 9.75
N LEU A 80 17.33 11.02 10.35
CA LEU A 80 17.00 11.06 11.79
C LEU A 80 18.23 10.90 12.69
N LEU A 81 19.17 10.01 12.33
CA LEU A 81 20.44 9.88 13.04
C LEU A 81 21.31 11.13 12.89
N GLY A 82 21.38 11.70 11.69
CA GLY A 82 22.13 12.93 11.42
C GLY A 82 21.57 14.15 12.16
N THR A 83 20.25 14.31 12.22
CA THR A 83 19.62 15.41 12.98
C THR A 83 19.75 15.20 14.49
N ALA A 84 19.63 13.96 14.99
CA ALA A 84 19.86 13.65 16.40
C ALA A 84 21.30 13.97 16.84
N LEU A 85 22.30 13.61 16.03
CA LEU A 85 23.71 13.97 16.27
C LEU A 85 23.93 15.49 16.21
N ALA A 86 23.31 16.18 15.23
CA ALA A 86 23.42 17.63 15.09
C ALA A 86 22.71 18.44 16.19
N LEU A 87 21.69 17.86 16.83
CA LEU A 87 21.02 18.42 18.01
C LEU A 87 21.85 18.16 19.27
N CYS A 88 22.38 16.95 19.44
CA CYS A 88 23.22 16.58 20.58
C CYS A 88 24.55 17.38 20.61
N GLY A 89 25.16 17.62 19.44
CA GLY A 89 26.33 18.50 19.33
C GLY A 89 26.02 19.98 19.58
N ARG A 90 24.81 20.46 19.23
CA ARG A 90 24.39 21.83 19.52
C ARG A 90 24.07 22.07 20.99
N THR A 91 23.53 21.08 21.71
CA THR A 91 23.30 21.20 23.15
C THR A 91 24.59 21.24 23.97
N PHE A 92 25.69 20.66 23.47
CA PHE A 92 26.99 20.71 24.16
C PHE A 92 27.69 22.07 24.04
N SER A 93 27.50 22.81 22.94
CA SER A 93 28.09 24.15 22.77
C SER A 93 27.38 25.27 23.55
N ILE A 94 26.15 25.07 24.02
CA ILE A 94 25.39 26.09 24.76
C ILE A 94 25.63 25.98 26.28
N GLY A 95 26.23 24.89 26.76
CA GLY A 95 26.53 24.64 28.17
C GLY A 95 27.95 25.01 28.63
N VAL A 96 28.73 25.72 27.81
CA VAL A 96 30.07 26.23 28.17
C VAL A 96 30.10 27.74 28.00
N TYR A 97 29.32 28.44 28.82
CA TYR A 97 29.47 29.86 29.14
C TYR A 97 29.18 30.05 30.62
#